data_AF-A0A7S4CMT0-F1
#
_entry.id   AF-A0A7S4CMT0-F1
#
_cell.length_a   1.000
_cell.length_b   1.000
_cell.length_c   1.000
_cell.angle_alpha   90.00
_cell.angle_beta   90.00
_cell.angle_gamma   90.00
#
_symmetry.space_group_name_H-M   'P 1'
#
loop_
_entity.id
_entity.type
_entity.pdbx_description
1 polymer ?
#
loop_
_entity_poly.entity_id
_entity_poly.type
_entity_poly.pdbx_seq_one_letter_code
_entity_poly.pdbx_strand_id
1 'polypeptide(L)'
;PVRWGQSDEPKMVKVYSNCDEVRLYLNGKPLGLRQRASQNFPAAGLRWVTTFSPGMNRLEAVGYRGGGAVVKDVVEFQYQSTLWSAPARLHLKLLSETEETA
;
A
#
# COMPACT_ATOMS: atom_id res chain seq x y z
N PRO A 1 0.05 9.67 2.72
CA PRO A 1 -1.19 9.55 1.90
C PRO A 1 -2.34 9.02 2.76
N VAL A 2 -3.60 9.24 2.38
CA VAL A 2 -4.79 8.79 3.15
C VAL A 2 -5.62 7.82 2.31
N ARG A 3 -6.00 6.67 2.90
CA ARG A 3 -7.02 5.75 2.40
C ARG A 3 -8.25 5.85 3.29
N TRP A 4 -9.43 5.51 2.78
CA TRP A 4 -10.67 5.59 3.54
C TRP A 4 -11.61 4.41 3.28
N GLY A 5 -12.56 4.22 4.18
CA GLY A 5 -13.58 3.17 4.12
C GLY A 5 -14.14 2.85 5.50
N GLN A 6 -15.12 1.97 5.57
CA GLN A 6 -15.64 1.54 6.87
C GLN A 6 -14.58 0.77 7.67
N SER A 7 -14.75 0.72 8.98
CA SER A 7 -13.99 -0.20 9.83
C SER A 7 -14.20 -1.63 9.33
N ASP A 8 -13.12 -2.41 9.27
CA ASP A 8 -13.12 -3.80 8.80
C ASP A 8 -13.58 -4.01 7.34
N GLU A 9 -13.73 -2.94 6.55
CA GLU A 9 -14.05 -3.05 5.14
C GLU A 9 -12.88 -3.72 4.39
N PRO A 10 -13.12 -4.82 3.66
CA PRO A 10 -12.07 -5.45 2.86
C PRO A 10 -11.58 -4.50 1.76
N LYS A 11 -10.29 -4.19 1.78
CA LYS A 11 -9.62 -3.37 0.77
C LYS A 11 -8.71 -4.22 -0.10
N MET A 12 -8.76 -3.97 -1.40
CA MET A 12 -7.81 -4.55 -2.33
C MET A 12 -6.48 -3.77 -2.28
N VAL A 13 -5.38 -4.51 -2.21
CA VAL A 13 -4.01 -4.05 -2.45
C VAL A 13 -3.54 -4.67 -3.75
N LYS A 14 -3.01 -3.84 -4.65
CA LYS A 14 -2.40 -4.27 -5.90
C LYS A 14 -0.92 -3.92 -5.86
N VAL A 15 -0.07 -4.88 -6.21
CA VAL A 15 1.37 -4.64 -6.38
C VAL A 15 1.69 -4.81 -7.85
N TYR A 16 2.30 -3.80 -8.46
CA TYR A 16 2.81 -3.91 -9.83
C TYR A 16 4.29 -4.22 -9.77
N SER A 17 4.67 -5.41 -10.22
CA SER A 17 6.06 -5.87 -10.22
C SER A 17 6.34 -6.71 -11.46
N ASN A 18 7.61 -6.72 -11.87
CA ASN A 18 8.18 -7.61 -12.88
C ASN A 18 8.98 -8.77 -12.25
N CYS A 19 8.89 -8.96 -10.94
CA CYS A 19 9.43 -10.12 -10.23
C CYS A 19 8.57 -11.37 -10.51
N ASP A 20 9.17 -12.55 -10.32
CA ASP A 20 8.49 -13.84 -10.51
C ASP A 20 7.40 -14.02 -9.44
N GLU A 21 7.75 -13.64 -8.20
CA GLU A 21 6.87 -13.72 -7.04
C GLU A 21 6.95 -12.46 -6.19
N VAL A 22 5.87 -12.16 -5.47
CA VAL A 22 5.85 -11.10 -4.46
C VAL A 22 5.23 -11.63 -3.17
N ARG A 23 5.89 -11.37 -2.05
CA ARG A 23 5.32 -11.51 -0.71
C ARG A 23 4.88 -10.14 -0.21
N LEU A 24 3.65 -10.07 0.28
CA LEU A 24 3.10 -8.85 0.86
C LEU A 24 3.02 -8.98 2.39
N TYR A 25 3.34 -7.91 3.09
CA TYR A 25 3.21 -7.76 4.52
C TYR A 25 2.36 -6.53 4.85
N LEU A 26 1.51 -6.65 5.87
CA LEU A 26 0.76 -5.55 6.47
C LEU A 26 1.11 -5.45 7.95
N ASN A 27 1.64 -4.31 8.38
CA ASN A 27 2.04 -4.06 9.76
C ASN A 27 2.94 -5.16 10.33
N GLY A 28 3.90 -5.62 9.50
CA GLY A 28 4.84 -6.71 9.82
C GLY A 28 4.28 -8.13 9.69
N LYS A 29 2.97 -8.30 9.50
CA LYS A 29 2.33 -9.61 9.34
C LYS A 29 2.26 -10.03 7.87
N PRO A 30 2.66 -11.26 7.49
CA PRO A 30 2.59 -11.70 6.11
C PRO A 30 1.13 -11.90 5.66
N LEU A 31 0.78 -11.35 4.51
CA LEU A 31 -0.49 -11.59 3.81
C LEU A 31 -0.40 -12.72 2.77
N GLY A 32 0.81 -13.23 2.53
CA GLY A 32 1.07 -14.37 1.66
C GLY A 32 1.99 -14.04 0.48
N LEU A 33 2.39 -15.10 -0.23
CA LEU A 33 3.23 -15.09 -1.42
C LEU A 33 2.37 -15.33 -2.66
N ARG A 34 2.59 -14.59 -3.74
CA ARG A 34 1.87 -14.76 -5.01
C ARG A 34 2.82 -14.79 -6.20
N GLN A 35 2.55 -15.72 -7.11
CA GLN A 35 3.20 -15.84 -8.41
C GLN A 35 2.64 -14.80 -9.38
N ARG A 36 3.53 -14.20 -10.18
CA ARG A 36 3.16 -13.27 -11.23
C ARG A 36 2.69 -14.04 -12.46
N ALA A 37 1.49 -13.74 -12.92
CA ALA A 37 0.93 -14.26 -14.16
C ALA A 37 0.24 -13.14 -14.94
N SER A 38 0.83 -12.68 -16.05
CA SER A 38 0.34 -11.51 -16.81
C SER A 38 -1.14 -11.62 -17.20
N GLN A 39 -1.61 -12.82 -17.53
CA GLN A 39 -3.01 -13.08 -17.91
C GLN A 39 -3.99 -13.04 -16.73
N ASN A 40 -3.50 -13.09 -15.48
CA ASN A 40 -4.34 -13.03 -14.29
C ASN A 40 -4.66 -11.57 -13.92
N PHE A 41 -5.58 -10.97 -14.68
CA PHE A 41 -6.04 -9.62 -14.42
C PHE A 41 -6.82 -9.50 -13.09
N PRO A 42 -6.68 -8.40 -12.31
CA PRO A 42 -5.72 -7.30 -12.45
C PRO A 42 -4.37 -7.56 -11.77
N ALA A 43 -3.40 -6.69 -12.07
CA ALA A 43 -2.06 -6.66 -11.46
C ALA A 43 -1.27 -7.99 -11.61
N ALA A 44 -1.47 -8.69 -12.73
CA ALA A 44 -0.81 -9.96 -13.02
C ALA A 44 -0.91 -10.99 -11.86
N GLY A 45 -2.04 -11.02 -11.15
CA GLY A 45 -2.27 -11.91 -10.00
C GLY A 45 -1.73 -11.40 -8.67
N LEU A 46 -0.91 -10.34 -8.66
CA LEU A 46 -0.27 -9.77 -7.48
C LEU A 46 -1.22 -8.82 -6.75
N ARG A 47 -2.32 -9.38 -6.23
CA ARG A 47 -3.36 -8.65 -5.49
C ARG A 47 -3.80 -9.40 -4.25
N TRP A 48 -4.09 -8.65 -3.18
CA TRP A 48 -4.58 -9.18 -1.92
C TRP A 48 -5.81 -8.42 -1.49
N VAL A 49 -6.69 -9.08 -0.75
CA VAL A 49 -7.82 -8.45 -0.04
C VAL A 49 -7.50 -8.56 1.44
N THR A 50 -7.52 -7.43 2.14
CA THR A 50 -7.18 -7.34 3.58
C THR A 50 -7.92 -6.17 4.21
N THR A 51 -7.98 -6.12 5.53
CA THR A 51 -8.54 -4.99 6.28
C THR A 51 -7.41 -4.13 6.86
N PHE A 52 -7.62 -2.83 6.98
CA PHE A 52 -6.65 -1.92 7.59
C PHE A 52 -7.12 -1.48 8.96
N SER A 53 -6.17 -1.28 9.87
CA SER A 53 -6.46 -0.70 11.18
C SER A 53 -6.70 0.81 11.03
N PRO A 54 -7.65 1.42 11.77
CA PRO A 54 -7.75 2.87 11.82
C PRO A 54 -6.41 3.51 12.23
N GLY A 55 -6.02 4.59 11.58
CA GLY A 55 -4.72 5.23 11.80
C GLY A 55 -3.62 4.74 10.85
N MET A 56 -2.36 4.74 11.30
CA MET A 56 -1.22 4.45 10.43
C MET A 56 -1.12 2.96 10.09
N ASN A 57 -0.94 2.65 8.81
CA ASN A 57 -0.67 1.32 8.30
C ASN A 57 0.58 1.35 7.43
N ARG A 58 1.31 0.23 7.45
CA ARG A 58 2.52 0.02 6.66
C ARG A 58 2.38 -1.22 5.81
N LEU A 59 2.38 -1.05 4.49
CA LEU A 59 2.49 -2.15 3.54
C LEU A 59 3.93 -2.29 3.08
N GLU A 60 4.40 -3.53 3.04
CA GLU A 60 5.72 -3.86 2.54
C GLU A 60 5.60 -5.02 1.54
N ALA A 61 6.11 -4.80 0.33
CA ALA A 61 6.18 -5.80 -0.71
C ALA A 61 7.65 -6.21 -0.92
N VAL A 62 7.91 -7.52 -0.90
CA VAL A 62 9.22 -8.11 -1.19
C VAL A 62 9.10 -8.90 -2.48
N GLY A 63 9.84 -8.48 -3.51
CA GLY A 63 9.88 -9.13 -4.82
C GLY A 63 11.03 -10.15 -4.90
N TYR A 64 10.72 -11.30 -5.50
CA TYR A 64 11.66 -12.41 -5.67
C TYR A 64 11.88 -12.72 -7.15
N ARG A 65 13.11 -13.03 -7.52
CA ARG A 65 13.47 -13.53 -8.86
C ARG A 65 14.41 -14.74 -8.72
N GLY A 66 14.10 -15.84 -9.39
CA GLY A 66 14.89 -17.08 -9.27
C GLY A 66 14.98 -17.63 -7.83
N GLY A 67 13.96 -17.40 -7.01
CA GLY A 67 13.89 -17.85 -5.60
C GLY A 67 14.59 -16.94 -4.58
N GLY A 68 15.36 -15.92 -5.01
CA GLY A 68 16.00 -14.95 -4.12
C GLY A 68 15.23 -13.64 -4.01
N ALA A 69 15.24 -13.00 -2.83
CA ALA A 69 14.70 -11.65 -2.67
C ALA A 69 15.63 -10.65 -3.38
N VAL A 70 15.06 -9.80 -4.25
CA VAL A 70 15.85 -8.87 -5.09
C VAL A 70 15.47 -7.41 -4.90
N VAL A 71 14.24 -7.13 -4.46
CA VAL A 71 13.75 -5.75 -4.29
C VAL A 71 12.71 -5.69 -3.19
N LYS A 72 12.62 -4.52 -2.56
CA LYS A 72 11.62 -4.21 -1.54
C LYS A 72 11.03 -2.84 -1.82
N ASP A 73 9.72 -2.72 -1.64
CA ASP A 73 9.00 -1.45 -1.67
C ASP A 73 8.11 -1.33 -0.43
N VAL A 74 7.96 -0.11 0.07
CA VAL A 74 7.25 0.19 1.32
C VAL A 74 6.39 1.43 1.12
N VAL A 75 5.12 1.33 1.54
CA VAL A 75 4.23 2.48 1.61
C VAL A 75 3.57 2.57 2.98
N GLU A 76 3.57 3.80 3.52
CA GLU A 76 2.90 4.13 4.77
C GLU A 76 1.73 5.08 4.47
N PHE A 77 0.58 4.77 5.06
CA PHE A 77 -0.63 5.55 4.84
C PHE A 77 -1.52 5.52 6.07
N GLN A 78 -2.28 6.59 6.23
CA GLN A 78 -3.34 6.65 7.23
C GLN A 78 -4.63 6.05 6.65
N TYR A 79 -5.31 5.20 7.42
CA TYR A 79 -6.65 4.72 7.11
C TYR A 79 -7.68 5.44 7.96
N GLN A 80 -8.59 6.16 7.31
CA GLN A 80 -9.62 6.95 7.95
C GLN A 80 -11.01 6.33 7.74
N SER A 81 -11.67 6.00 8.84
CA SER A 81 -13.02 5.41 8.83
C SER A 81 -14.13 6.37 9.21
N THR A 82 -13.79 7.60 9.60
CA THR A 82 -14.78 8.65 9.86
C THR A 82 -15.33 9.22 8.55
N LEU A 83 -16.65 9.44 8.53
CA LEU A 83 -17.32 10.09 7.40
C LEU A 83 -17.08 11.60 7.40
N TRP A 84 -17.05 12.17 6.21
CA TRP A 84 -16.85 13.61 5.99
C TRP A 84 -18.19 14.27 5.70
N SER A 85 -18.38 15.50 6.19
CA SER A 85 -19.43 16.40 5.73
C SER A 85 -18.93 17.29 4.59
N ALA A 86 -19.75 18.25 4.14
CA ALA A 86 -19.30 19.24 3.17
C ALA A 86 -18.01 19.95 3.65
N PRO A 87 -17.03 20.19 2.76
CA PRO A 87 -15.80 20.89 3.13
C PRO A 87 -16.08 22.25 3.79
N ALA A 88 -15.50 22.49 4.96
CA ALA A 88 -15.80 23.67 5.78
C ALA A 88 -14.59 24.57 6.06
N ARG A 89 -13.35 24.08 5.86
CA ARG A 89 -12.12 24.81 6.19
C ARG A 89 -10.95 24.34 5.33
N LEU A 90 -10.08 25.28 4.98
CA LEU A 90 -8.77 25.00 4.39
C LEU A 90 -7.70 25.04 5.49
N HIS A 91 -6.87 24.02 5.53
CA HIS A 91 -5.71 23.93 6.42
C HIS A 91 -4.44 23.92 5.57
N LEU A 92 -3.57 24.92 5.77
CA LEU A 92 -2.25 24.96 5.16
C LEU A 92 -1.21 24.48 6.17
N LYS A 93 -0.30 23.61 5.73
CA LYS A 93 0.80 23.10 6.54
C LYS A 93 2.07 23.00 5.68
N LEU A 94 3.18 23.53 6.19
CA LEU A 94 4.50 23.29 5.62
C LEU A 94 4.90 21.83 5.85
N LEU A 95 5.19 21.10 4.77
CA LEU A 95 5.55 19.67 4.84
C LEU A 95 7.06 19.47 4.89
N SER A 96 7.80 20.25 4.11
CA SER A 96 9.26 20.30 4.09
C SER A 96 9.70 21.62 3.47
N GLU A 97 10.86 22.12 3.89
CA GLU A 97 11.57 23.22 3.24
C GLU A 97 12.82 22.63 2.61
N THR A 98 13.14 23.03 1.38
CA THR A 98 14.30 22.54 0.64
C THR A 98 15.14 23.75 0.30
N GLU A 99 16.43 23.74 0.62
CA GLU A 99 17.32 24.83 0.23
C GLU A 99 17.69 24.69 -1.25
N GLU A 100 17.02 25.46 -2.12
CA GLU A 100 17.55 25.75 -3.45
C GLU A 100 18.64 26.82 -3.31
N THR A 101 19.90 26.40 -3.40
CA THR A 101 21.03 27.33 -3.56
C THR A 101 21.09 27.76 -5.03
N ALA A 102 21.07 29.09 -5.24
CA ALA A 102 21.12 29.74 -6.55
C ALA A 102 22.51 29.70 -7.19
#